data_AF-A0A319C1K4-F1
#
_entry.id   AF-A0A319C1K4-F1
#
_cell.length_a   1.000
_cell.length_b   1.000
_cell.length_c   1.000
_cell.angle_alpha   90.00
_cell.angle_beta   90.00
_cell.angle_gamma   90.00
#
_symmetry.space_group_name_H-M   'P 1'
#
loop_
_entity.id
_entity.type
_entity.pdbx_description
1 polymer ?
#
loop_
_entity_poly.entity_id
_entity_poly.type
_entity_poly.pdbx_seq_one_letter_code
_entity_poly.pdbx_strand_id
1 'polypeptide(L)'
;MGISRDSRHKRSATGAKRATYRKKRAFEKGRQAANTRIGAKRIHLVRTRGGNQKFRALRLDSGNFSWGSEGVSRKTRVIVVAYHPSNNELVRTNTLTKSAVVQIDAAPFRQWYEAHYGQPLGRRRQQKTAEVTEEKKSNSVQKKQAARFADHGKVEGAVEKQFESGRLYAVVSSRPGQSGRVDGYILEGDELAFYQRAIRKQKKTKTMNRKQPTEKTTLLLLSDTHTLTPQPPTSSPSSSSSPSSSHSRDHDSSTPPPAFLDPLPAAEILIHAGDLTKVSRRHEHLTTLSYLKSHPARLKLVIPGNHDITFDAPYYEALGHHRHRNRTDHTAPSATASAANISSGKAEPGQLEDPEEIRRLYTGPEAWEAGIRLLGEGVHEFELPGNDEKKRRLKVYASSWTPEFCQWAFGYERGVDRFNPPASAPSASSPGSEGKDGTENGDGDIDIVITHGPPYGILDQVVPNHVSVGCEHLYRAVKRARPRLHVFGHIHEGYGAMRREWSTGNDSIIQCDQPRTREEHCARVDVSKASMMPLNPGQETLFVNASVVNVQYHPINAPWLVEMELPVVVDEGS
;
A
#
# COMPACT_ATOMS: atom_id res chain seq x y z
N MET A 1 -16.90 -24.74 -30.52
CA MET A 1 -16.96 -23.27 -30.76
C MET A 1 -16.30 -22.55 -29.59
N GLY A 2 -15.29 -21.71 -29.83
CA GLY A 2 -14.42 -21.16 -28.76
C GLY A 2 -14.72 -19.72 -28.35
N ILE A 3 -13.64 -18.95 -28.17
CA ILE A 3 -13.67 -17.51 -27.85
C ILE A 3 -14.51 -16.77 -28.92
N SER A 4 -15.34 -15.82 -28.47
CA SER A 4 -16.20 -15.00 -29.35
C SER A 4 -15.81 -13.53 -29.23
N ARG A 5 -15.80 -12.83 -30.36
CA ARG A 5 -15.53 -11.38 -30.47
C ARG A 5 -16.81 -10.55 -30.58
N ASP A 6 -17.97 -11.15 -30.33
CA ASP A 6 -19.24 -10.44 -30.36
C ASP A 6 -19.42 -9.54 -29.13
N SER A 7 -20.23 -8.49 -29.28
CA SER A 7 -20.56 -7.56 -28.18
C SER A 7 -21.85 -7.95 -27.46
N ARG A 8 -22.56 -8.99 -27.92
CA ARG A 8 -23.89 -9.35 -27.40
C ARG A 8 -23.86 -9.97 -26.01
N HIS A 9 -22.78 -10.68 -25.67
CA HIS A 9 -22.59 -11.22 -24.32
C HIS A 9 -22.28 -10.13 -23.29
N LYS A 10 -21.88 -8.92 -23.74
CA LYS A 10 -21.62 -7.77 -22.88
C LYS A 10 -22.94 -7.04 -22.58
N ARG A 11 -22.99 -6.37 -21.43
CA ARG A 11 -24.11 -5.48 -21.08
C ARG A 11 -24.24 -4.35 -22.09
N SER A 12 -25.45 -3.81 -22.21
CA SER A 12 -25.69 -2.58 -22.96
C SER A 12 -25.10 -1.36 -22.22
N ALA A 13 -25.06 -0.20 -22.89
CA ALA A 13 -24.57 1.04 -22.28
C ALA A 13 -25.40 1.46 -21.05
N THR A 14 -26.69 1.14 -21.00
CA THR A 14 -27.57 1.40 -19.85
C THR A 14 -27.36 0.40 -18.69
N GLY A 15 -26.43 -0.55 -18.81
CA GLY A 15 -26.22 -1.62 -17.84
C GLY A 15 -27.16 -2.83 -17.99
N ALA A 16 -28.19 -2.73 -18.85
CA ALA A 16 -29.14 -3.82 -19.05
C ALA A 16 -28.47 -5.08 -19.62
N LYS A 17 -28.83 -6.24 -19.07
CA LYS A 17 -28.41 -7.56 -19.54
C LYS A 17 -29.12 -7.87 -20.87
N ARG A 18 -28.35 -8.21 -21.91
CA ARG A 18 -28.89 -8.52 -23.23
C ARG A 18 -29.33 -9.98 -23.32
N ALA A 19 -30.51 -10.21 -23.91
CA ALA A 19 -31.00 -11.56 -24.18
C ALA A 19 -30.21 -12.25 -25.30
N THR A 20 -30.08 -13.58 -25.19
CA THR A 20 -29.39 -14.40 -26.20
C THR A 20 -30.34 -14.72 -27.35
N TYR A 21 -30.27 -13.98 -28.46
CA TYR A 21 -31.15 -14.21 -29.62
C TYR A 21 -30.55 -15.12 -30.70
N ARG A 22 -29.23 -15.36 -30.69
CA ARG A 22 -28.57 -16.28 -31.63
C ARG A 22 -27.36 -16.98 -31.03
N LYS A 23 -27.07 -18.19 -31.51
CA LYS A 23 -25.84 -18.93 -31.19
C LYS A 23 -24.61 -18.22 -31.78
N LYS A 24 -23.43 -18.48 -31.20
CA LYS A 24 -22.14 -17.96 -31.68
C LYS A 24 -21.94 -18.28 -33.18
N ARG A 25 -21.35 -17.35 -33.95
CA ARG A 25 -21.09 -17.53 -35.39
C ARG A 25 -19.60 -17.64 -35.70
N ALA A 26 -19.24 -18.42 -36.71
CA ALA A 26 -17.85 -18.68 -37.07
C ALA A 26 -17.07 -17.43 -37.50
N PHE A 27 -17.74 -16.43 -38.09
CA PHE A 27 -17.12 -15.17 -38.49
C PHE A 27 -16.79 -14.23 -37.31
N GLU A 28 -17.40 -14.45 -36.13
CA GLU A 28 -17.11 -13.74 -34.88
C GLU A 28 -16.07 -14.47 -34.01
N LYS A 29 -15.47 -15.56 -34.50
CA LYS A 29 -14.54 -16.35 -33.68
C LYS A 29 -13.27 -15.58 -33.30
N GLY A 30 -12.87 -15.71 -32.04
CA GLY A 30 -11.54 -15.42 -31.55
C GLY A 30 -10.65 -16.66 -31.57
N ARG A 31 -9.35 -16.46 -31.41
CA ARG A 31 -8.35 -17.52 -31.16
C ARG A 31 -7.51 -17.08 -29.95
N GLN A 32 -6.90 -18.04 -29.25
CA GLN A 32 -5.97 -17.76 -28.15
C GLN A 32 -4.82 -16.84 -28.62
N ALA A 33 -4.15 -16.17 -27.68
CA ALA A 33 -2.96 -15.38 -27.97
C ALA A 33 -1.78 -16.25 -28.43
N ALA A 34 -0.77 -15.64 -29.04
CA ALA A 34 0.45 -16.34 -29.46
C ALA A 34 1.49 -16.43 -28.34
N ASN A 35 1.56 -15.40 -27.48
CA ASN A 35 2.56 -15.25 -26.41
C ASN A 35 3.98 -15.58 -26.88
N THR A 36 4.37 -15.00 -28.01
CA THR A 36 5.65 -15.27 -28.68
C THR A 36 6.82 -15.01 -27.73
N ARG A 37 7.70 -15.98 -27.55
CA ARG A 37 8.90 -15.90 -26.67
C ARG A 37 10.17 -15.67 -27.47
N ILE A 38 11.21 -15.22 -26.79
CA ILE A 38 12.57 -15.24 -27.35
C ILE A 38 13.07 -16.69 -27.38
N GLY A 39 13.59 -17.15 -28.51
CA GLY A 39 14.18 -18.48 -28.67
C GLY A 39 14.17 -19.00 -30.10
N ALA A 40 14.65 -20.23 -30.30
CA ALA A 40 14.76 -20.84 -31.63
C ALA A 40 13.45 -20.74 -32.43
N LYS A 41 13.56 -20.23 -33.67
CA LYS A 41 12.43 -19.86 -34.53
C LYS A 41 11.40 -21.00 -34.66
N ARG A 42 10.18 -20.75 -34.17
CA ARG A 42 9.03 -21.66 -34.30
C ARG A 42 7.78 -20.86 -34.67
N ILE A 43 7.24 -21.11 -35.85
CA ILE A 43 6.08 -20.41 -36.41
C ILE A 43 5.06 -21.44 -36.88
N HIS A 44 3.81 -21.29 -36.45
CA HIS A 44 2.70 -22.14 -36.91
C HIS A 44 1.83 -21.37 -37.89
N LEU A 45 1.49 -22.00 -39.03
CA LEU A 45 0.52 -21.44 -39.95
C LEU A 45 -0.90 -21.65 -39.42
N VAL A 46 -1.71 -20.60 -39.54
CA VAL A 46 -3.11 -20.60 -39.12
C VAL A 46 -3.98 -20.21 -40.31
N ARG A 47 -4.82 -21.14 -40.79
CA ARG A 47 -5.83 -20.83 -41.81
C ARG A 47 -6.90 -19.89 -41.24
N THR A 48 -7.21 -18.84 -41.98
CA THR A 48 -8.19 -17.81 -41.63
C THR A 48 -9.31 -17.73 -42.67
N ARG A 49 -10.21 -16.75 -42.52
CA ARG A 49 -11.38 -16.60 -43.39
C ARG A 49 -10.92 -16.31 -44.83
N GLY A 50 -11.61 -16.91 -45.80
CA GLY A 50 -11.30 -16.74 -47.22
C GLY A 50 -10.07 -17.50 -47.70
N GLY A 51 -9.61 -18.53 -46.97
CA GLY A 51 -8.43 -19.31 -47.35
C GLY A 51 -7.08 -18.67 -46.99
N ASN A 52 -7.07 -17.40 -46.59
CA ASN A 52 -5.87 -16.66 -46.18
C ASN A 52 -5.12 -17.30 -45.01
N GLN A 53 -3.80 -17.13 -44.98
CA GLN A 53 -2.92 -17.65 -43.93
C GLN A 53 -2.45 -16.54 -42.99
N LYS A 54 -2.31 -16.87 -41.71
CA LYS A 54 -1.58 -16.04 -40.72
C LYS A 54 -0.43 -16.85 -40.14
N PHE A 55 0.68 -16.18 -39.88
CA PHE A 55 1.89 -16.79 -39.35
C PHE A 55 1.97 -16.47 -37.86
N ARG A 56 1.68 -17.47 -37.03
CA ARG A 56 1.69 -17.32 -35.58
C ARG A 56 3.07 -17.71 -35.07
N ALA A 57 3.91 -16.72 -34.77
CA ALA A 57 5.17 -16.97 -34.09
C ALA A 57 4.93 -17.43 -32.64
N LEU A 58 5.57 -18.52 -32.24
CA LEU A 58 5.63 -18.98 -30.86
C LEU A 58 6.99 -18.68 -30.23
N ARG A 59 8.06 -18.77 -31.03
CA ARG A 59 9.43 -18.42 -30.65
C ARG A 59 10.14 -17.71 -31.80
N LEU A 60 10.84 -16.62 -31.51
CA LEU A 60 11.70 -15.89 -32.46
C LEU A 60 12.96 -15.43 -31.73
N ASP A 61 14.11 -15.51 -32.39
CA ASP A 61 15.42 -15.10 -31.85
C ASP A 61 16.00 -13.88 -32.57
N SER A 62 15.49 -13.57 -33.76
CA SER A 62 16.03 -12.54 -34.65
C SER A 62 14.91 -11.83 -35.40
N GLY A 63 15.20 -10.59 -35.78
CA GLY A 63 14.26 -9.68 -36.44
C GLY A 63 14.96 -8.68 -37.33
N ASN A 64 14.23 -8.03 -38.24
CA ASN A 64 14.78 -6.95 -39.05
C ASN A 64 14.50 -5.60 -38.37
N PHE A 65 15.56 -4.92 -37.95
CA PHE A 65 15.46 -3.62 -37.29
C PHE A 65 16.04 -2.53 -38.18
N SER A 66 15.47 -1.34 -38.11
CA SER A 66 15.89 -0.19 -38.92
C SER A 66 16.49 0.91 -38.05
N TRP A 67 17.59 1.48 -38.50
CA TRP A 67 18.18 2.69 -37.96
C TRP A 67 17.61 3.87 -38.76
N GLY A 68 16.76 4.67 -38.13
CA GLY A 68 15.96 5.70 -38.81
C GLY A 68 16.80 6.82 -39.40
N SER A 69 17.67 7.41 -38.58
CA SER A 69 18.59 8.48 -39.00
C SER A 69 19.52 8.08 -40.15
N GLU A 70 20.01 6.83 -40.15
CA GLU A 70 20.97 6.33 -41.13
C GLU A 70 20.33 5.65 -42.36
N GLY A 71 19.00 5.49 -42.37
CA GLY A 71 18.27 4.88 -43.49
C GLY A 71 18.65 3.42 -43.78
N VAL A 72 19.13 2.66 -42.79
CA VAL A 72 19.60 1.27 -42.97
C VAL A 72 18.81 0.28 -42.12
N SER A 73 18.52 -0.89 -42.66
CA SER A 73 17.93 -2.00 -41.91
C SER A 73 18.86 -3.22 -41.87
N ARG A 74 18.95 -3.88 -40.73
CA ARG A 74 19.74 -5.10 -40.54
C ARG A 74 18.96 -6.13 -39.75
N LYS A 75 19.20 -7.40 -40.10
CA LYS A 75 18.76 -8.52 -39.29
C LYS A 75 19.66 -8.61 -38.06
N THR A 76 19.07 -8.52 -36.88
CA THR A 76 19.79 -8.60 -35.60
C THR A 76 19.12 -9.59 -34.67
N ARG A 77 19.88 -10.08 -33.69
CA ARG A 77 19.37 -10.95 -32.64
C ARG A 77 18.63 -10.11 -31.59
N VAL A 78 17.47 -10.58 -31.16
CA VAL A 78 16.72 -10.01 -30.03
C VAL A 78 17.19 -10.68 -28.75
N ILE A 79 17.68 -9.90 -27.79
CA ILE A 79 18.33 -10.41 -26.59
C ILE A 79 17.31 -10.55 -25.45
N VAL A 80 16.62 -9.46 -25.12
CA VAL A 80 15.71 -9.38 -23.97
C VAL A 80 14.63 -8.33 -24.20
N VAL A 81 13.45 -8.51 -23.60
CA VAL A 81 12.42 -7.47 -23.51
C VAL A 81 12.76 -6.60 -22.31
N ALA A 82 13.05 -5.32 -22.54
CA ALA A 82 13.48 -4.39 -21.49
C ALA A 82 12.30 -3.64 -20.86
N TYR A 83 11.27 -3.33 -21.65
CA TYR A 83 10.10 -2.59 -21.20
C TYR A 83 8.88 -2.91 -22.08
N HIS A 84 7.69 -2.84 -21.49
CA HIS A 84 6.44 -3.02 -22.22
C HIS A 84 5.35 -2.09 -21.67
N PRO A 85 4.76 -1.19 -22.47
CA PRO A 85 3.83 -0.18 -21.96
C PRO A 85 2.51 -0.78 -21.45
N SER A 86 2.05 -1.90 -22.01
CA SER A 86 0.74 -2.47 -21.64
C SER A 86 0.74 -3.36 -20.39
N ASN A 87 1.81 -4.12 -20.11
CA ASN A 87 1.83 -5.08 -19.01
C ASN A 87 3.27 -5.51 -18.66
N ASN A 88 3.65 -5.38 -17.39
CA ASN A 88 4.96 -5.73 -16.85
C ASN A 88 5.26 -7.24 -16.88
N GLU A 89 4.25 -8.11 -16.83
CA GLU A 89 4.43 -9.56 -16.93
C GLU A 89 5.02 -9.98 -18.28
N LEU A 90 4.74 -9.21 -19.34
CA LEU A 90 5.31 -9.44 -20.66
C LEU A 90 6.82 -9.15 -20.69
N VAL A 91 7.29 -8.24 -19.86
CA VAL A 91 8.73 -7.98 -19.65
C VAL A 91 9.35 -9.16 -18.89
N ARG A 92 8.76 -9.53 -17.75
CA ARG A 92 9.27 -10.62 -16.88
C ARG A 92 9.45 -11.93 -17.63
N THR A 93 8.53 -12.22 -18.53
CA THR A 93 8.50 -13.49 -19.25
C THR A 93 9.19 -13.42 -20.64
N ASN A 94 9.71 -12.25 -21.04
CA ASN A 94 10.27 -12.01 -22.38
C ASN A 94 9.28 -12.31 -23.51
N THR A 95 8.07 -11.75 -23.44
CA THR A 95 7.05 -11.86 -24.50
C THR A 95 7.27 -10.79 -25.57
N LEU A 96 7.37 -11.21 -26.83
CA LEU A 96 7.47 -10.33 -27.99
C LEU A 96 6.07 -9.95 -28.50
N THR A 97 5.69 -8.68 -28.35
CA THR A 97 4.49 -8.11 -28.96
C THR A 97 4.79 -6.73 -29.57
N LYS A 98 3.83 -6.13 -30.29
CA LYS A 98 4.00 -4.77 -30.83
C LYS A 98 4.20 -3.79 -29.67
N SER A 99 5.07 -2.80 -29.86
CA SER A 99 5.43 -1.77 -28.88
C SER A 99 6.23 -2.29 -27.68
N ALA A 100 6.69 -3.54 -27.71
CA ALA A 100 7.70 -4.01 -26.78
C ALA A 100 9.03 -3.31 -27.06
N VAL A 101 9.65 -2.74 -26.02
CA VAL A 101 11.01 -2.21 -26.08
C VAL A 101 11.96 -3.35 -25.78
N VAL A 102 12.83 -3.66 -26.74
CA VAL A 102 13.76 -4.79 -26.69
C VAL A 102 15.21 -4.30 -26.75
N GLN A 103 16.13 -5.08 -26.20
CA GLN A 103 17.55 -4.93 -26.50
C GLN A 103 17.91 -5.85 -27.67
N ILE A 104 18.54 -5.29 -28.68
CA ILE A 104 19.04 -6.00 -29.86
C ILE A 104 20.57 -5.93 -29.93
N ASP A 105 21.16 -6.88 -30.66
CA ASP A 105 22.60 -6.87 -30.94
C ASP A 105 23.00 -5.68 -31.83
N ALA A 106 24.00 -4.93 -31.40
CA ALA A 106 24.53 -3.77 -32.10
C ALA A 106 25.53 -4.14 -33.22
N ALA A 107 26.10 -5.35 -33.22
CA ALA A 107 27.22 -5.71 -34.10
C ALA A 107 26.92 -5.50 -35.60
N PRO A 108 25.76 -5.90 -36.15
CA PRO A 108 25.48 -5.68 -37.57
C PRO A 108 25.39 -4.20 -37.98
N PHE A 109 24.97 -3.33 -37.07
CA PHE A 109 24.95 -1.87 -37.31
C PHE A 109 26.33 -1.26 -37.17
N ARG A 110 27.13 -1.72 -36.20
CA ARG A 110 28.52 -1.27 -36.03
C ARG A 110 29.37 -1.61 -37.25
N GLN A 111 29.29 -2.84 -37.74
CA GLN A 111 30.00 -3.29 -38.94
C GLN A 111 29.62 -2.45 -40.17
N TRP A 112 28.34 -2.16 -40.32
CA TRP A 112 27.88 -1.30 -41.41
C TRP A 112 28.43 0.13 -41.28
N TYR A 113 28.38 0.72 -40.08
CA TYR A 113 28.88 2.06 -39.83
C TYR A 113 30.37 2.20 -40.12
N GLU A 114 31.19 1.26 -39.63
CA GLU A 114 32.63 1.22 -39.87
C GLU A 114 32.96 1.06 -41.37
N ALA A 115 32.17 0.27 -42.10
CA ALA A 115 32.32 0.12 -43.55
C ALA A 115 31.83 1.36 -44.33
N HIS A 116 30.78 2.03 -43.86
CA HIS A 116 30.14 3.15 -44.57
C HIS A 116 30.88 4.47 -44.39
N TYR A 117 31.32 4.76 -43.16
CA TYR A 117 31.95 6.00 -42.74
C TYR A 117 33.46 5.88 -42.51
N GLY A 118 34.00 4.66 -42.39
CA GLY A 118 35.43 4.45 -42.16
C GLY A 118 35.92 4.82 -40.75
N GLN A 119 35.01 5.14 -39.83
CA GLN A 119 35.31 5.52 -38.45
C GLN A 119 34.81 4.44 -37.47
N PRO A 120 35.55 4.15 -36.38
CA PRO A 120 35.09 3.22 -35.34
C PRO A 120 33.93 3.81 -34.53
N LEU A 121 32.99 2.95 -34.10
CA LEU A 121 31.83 3.36 -33.28
C LEU A 121 31.74 2.52 -32.00
N GLY A 122 31.78 3.18 -30.84
CA GLY A 122 31.61 2.54 -29.53
C GLY A 122 32.77 1.66 -29.06
N ARG A 123 34.02 1.96 -29.45
CA ARG A 123 35.21 1.28 -28.87
C ARG A 123 35.62 1.99 -27.58
N ARG A 124 35.64 1.25 -26.46
CA ARG A 124 36.06 1.78 -25.14
C ARG A 124 37.53 2.20 -25.19
N ARG A 125 37.88 3.35 -24.58
CA ARG A 125 39.23 3.96 -24.63
C ARG A 125 40.41 3.01 -24.33
N GLN A 126 40.21 1.95 -23.53
CA GLN A 126 41.22 0.93 -23.21
C GLN A 126 41.47 -0.12 -24.30
N GLN A 127 40.59 -0.25 -25.29
CA GLN A 127 40.68 -1.24 -26.37
C GLN A 127 41.34 -0.71 -27.66
N LYS A 128 41.95 0.48 -27.60
CA LYS A 128 42.74 1.02 -28.72
C LYS A 128 43.98 0.17 -29.07
N THR A 129 44.39 -0.74 -28.20
CA THR A 129 45.63 -1.52 -28.31
C THR A 129 45.48 -2.88 -28.99
N ALA A 130 44.26 -3.35 -29.29
CA ALA A 130 44.04 -4.62 -29.97
C ALA A 130 43.71 -4.39 -31.45
N GLU A 131 44.71 -4.59 -32.31
CA GLU A 131 44.65 -4.80 -33.76
C GLU A 131 43.53 -4.06 -34.51
N VAL A 132 43.78 -2.80 -34.86
CA VAL A 132 43.24 -2.28 -36.11
C VAL A 132 44.15 -2.82 -37.21
N THR A 133 43.78 -3.93 -37.84
CA THR A 133 44.31 -4.29 -39.16
C THR A 133 43.91 -3.15 -40.10
N GLU A 134 44.83 -2.21 -40.34
CA GLU A 134 44.67 -1.18 -41.35
C GLU A 134 44.67 -1.84 -42.73
N GLU A 135 43.50 -2.30 -43.18
CA GLU A 135 43.32 -2.69 -44.56
C GLU A 135 43.58 -1.46 -45.45
N LYS A 136 44.56 -1.56 -46.35
CA LYS A 136 44.88 -0.52 -47.32
C LYS A 136 43.68 -0.30 -48.25
N LYS A 137 42.86 0.72 -47.96
CA LYS A 137 41.73 1.15 -48.80
C LYS A 137 42.21 2.05 -49.93
N SER A 138 41.52 2.03 -51.08
CA SER A 138 41.81 2.94 -52.19
C SER A 138 41.51 4.40 -51.83
N ASN A 139 42.27 5.34 -52.40
CA ASN A 139 42.10 6.77 -52.15
C ASN A 139 40.68 7.27 -52.48
N SER A 140 40.03 6.68 -53.48
CA SER A 140 38.63 6.99 -53.83
C SER A 140 37.66 6.63 -52.70
N VAL A 141 37.84 5.46 -52.07
CA VAL A 141 37.01 5.01 -50.94
C VAL A 141 37.22 5.90 -49.72
N GLN A 142 38.47 6.25 -49.41
CA GLN A 142 38.78 7.15 -48.29
C GLN A 142 38.14 8.53 -48.48
N LYS A 143 38.27 9.13 -49.68
CA LYS A 143 37.63 10.41 -50.02
C LYS A 143 36.12 10.35 -49.86
N LYS A 144 35.49 9.25 -50.30
CA LYS A 144 34.04 9.05 -50.18
C LYS A 144 33.58 8.88 -48.72
N GLN A 145 34.34 8.12 -47.92
CA GLN A 145 34.07 7.91 -46.49
C GLN A 145 34.20 9.22 -45.71
N ALA A 146 35.27 9.99 -45.95
CA ALA A 146 35.47 11.29 -45.33
C ALA A 146 34.35 12.28 -45.67
N ALA A 147 33.94 12.35 -46.94
CA ALA A 147 32.83 13.22 -47.36
C ALA A 147 31.51 12.85 -46.67
N ARG A 148 31.18 11.55 -46.59
CA ARG A 148 29.97 11.07 -45.90
C ARG A 148 29.99 11.34 -44.40
N PHE A 149 31.14 11.12 -43.77
CA PHE A 149 31.27 11.30 -42.33
C PHE A 149 31.11 12.78 -41.95
N ALA A 150 31.63 13.69 -42.76
CA ALA A 150 31.47 15.13 -42.57
C ALA A 150 30.00 15.58 -42.68
N ASP A 151 29.22 14.96 -43.57
CA ASP A 151 27.82 15.30 -43.85
C ASP A 151 26.87 14.75 -42.77
N HIS A 152 26.90 13.43 -42.52
CA HIS A 152 25.92 12.74 -41.68
C HIS A 152 26.53 11.79 -40.63
N GLY A 153 27.84 11.61 -40.57
CA GLY A 153 28.47 10.59 -39.73
C GLY A 153 28.49 10.86 -38.23
N LYS A 154 27.94 11.97 -37.73
CA LYS A 154 27.92 12.24 -36.27
C LYS A 154 26.69 11.61 -35.62
N VAL A 155 26.91 10.54 -34.86
CA VAL A 155 25.86 9.84 -34.12
C VAL A 155 25.52 10.55 -32.80
N GLU A 156 24.25 10.54 -32.41
CA GLU A 156 23.80 11.05 -31.10
C GLU A 156 24.52 10.33 -29.94
N GLY A 157 25.04 11.09 -28.97
CA GLY A 157 25.84 10.53 -27.87
C GLY A 157 25.11 9.49 -27.01
N ALA A 158 23.78 9.52 -26.93
CA ALA A 158 22.98 8.51 -26.23
C ALA A 158 22.91 7.16 -26.97
N VAL A 159 22.97 7.19 -28.30
CA VAL A 159 23.03 6.00 -29.16
C VAL A 159 24.47 5.48 -29.23
N GLU A 160 25.46 6.34 -29.32
CA GLU A 160 26.89 5.97 -29.29
C GLU A 160 27.26 5.19 -28.02
N LYS A 161 26.83 5.64 -26.83
CA LYS A 161 27.02 4.92 -25.57
C LYS A 161 26.42 3.52 -25.57
N GLN A 162 25.35 3.28 -26.32
CA GLN A 162 24.74 1.95 -26.44
C GLN A 162 25.61 1.02 -27.31
N PHE A 163 26.27 1.55 -28.33
CA PHE A 163 27.25 0.79 -29.12
C PHE A 163 28.43 0.33 -28.28
N GLU A 164 28.85 1.07 -27.25
CA GLU A 164 29.87 0.61 -26.30
C GLU A 164 29.43 -0.62 -25.51
N SER A 165 28.15 -0.69 -25.14
CA SER A 165 27.57 -1.86 -24.46
C SER A 165 27.30 -3.05 -25.38
N GLY A 166 27.39 -2.84 -26.69
CA GLY A 166 27.05 -3.84 -27.72
C GLY A 166 25.55 -4.14 -27.83
N ARG A 167 24.68 -3.35 -27.20
CA ARG A 167 23.23 -3.56 -27.20
C ARG A 167 22.50 -2.27 -27.47
N LEU A 168 21.62 -2.26 -28.46
CA LEU A 168 20.78 -1.11 -28.79
C LEU A 168 19.35 -1.34 -28.29
N TYR A 169 18.71 -0.29 -27.79
CA TYR A 169 17.27 -0.31 -27.53
C TYR A 169 16.51 -0.10 -28.84
N ALA A 170 15.50 -0.94 -29.07
CA ALA A 170 14.65 -0.88 -30.24
C ALA A 170 13.19 -1.16 -29.86
N VAL A 171 12.25 -0.62 -30.64
CA VAL A 171 10.82 -0.90 -30.48
C VAL A 171 10.37 -1.88 -31.55
N VAL A 172 9.64 -2.91 -31.14
CA VAL A 172 8.98 -3.84 -32.06
C VAL A 172 7.78 -3.16 -32.71
N SER A 173 7.83 -2.90 -34.01
CA SER A 173 6.75 -2.27 -34.78
C SER A 173 5.80 -3.29 -35.41
N SER A 174 6.30 -4.51 -35.68
CA SER A 174 5.52 -5.61 -36.24
C SER A 174 4.58 -6.27 -35.21
N ARG A 175 3.75 -7.20 -35.68
CA ARG A 175 2.87 -8.03 -34.83
C ARG A 175 3.25 -9.51 -34.95
N PRO A 176 4.16 -10.04 -34.11
CA PRO A 176 4.69 -11.40 -34.23
C PRO A 176 3.63 -12.51 -34.30
N GLY A 177 2.55 -12.40 -33.52
CA GLY A 177 1.45 -13.36 -33.53
C GLY A 177 0.54 -13.31 -34.78
N GLN A 178 0.75 -12.35 -35.69
CA GLN A 178 -0.01 -12.19 -36.93
C GLN A 178 0.86 -12.46 -38.17
N SER A 179 2.03 -11.83 -38.26
CA SER A 179 2.93 -11.89 -39.41
C SER A 179 4.07 -12.88 -39.26
N GLY A 180 4.32 -13.41 -38.05
CA GLY A 180 5.41 -14.33 -37.78
C GLY A 180 6.79 -13.65 -37.72
N ARG A 181 6.85 -12.31 -37.68
CA ARG A 181 8.09 -11.53 -37.68
C ARG A 181 8.16 -10.60 -36.47
N VAL A 182 9.36 -10.33 -35.98
CA VAL A 182 9.66 -9.37 -34.91
C VAL A 182 10.53 -8.25 -35.49
N ASP A 183 9.91 -7.37 -36.26
CA ASP A 183 10.60 -6.28 -36.94
C ASP A 183 10.35 -4.97 -36.19
N GLY A 184 11.25 -4.01 -36.32
CA GLY A 184 11.24 -2.80 -35.51
C GLY A 184 12.18 -1.70 -35.97
N TYR A 185 12.36 -0.71 -35.12
CA TYR A 185 13.29 0.40 -35.33
C TYR A 185 14.06 0.70 -34.04
N ILE A 186 15.29 1.20 -34.20
CA ILE A 186 16.15 1.63 -33.08
C ILE A 186 15.58 2.91 -32.48
N LEU A 187 15.61 3.02 -31.15
CA LEU A 187 15.17 4.21 -30.44
C LEU A 187 16.21 5.32 -30.52
N GLU A 188 15.77 6.53 -30.87
CA GLU A 188 16.60 7.74 -31.04
C GLU A 188 15.92 8.96 -30.36
N GLY A 189 16.68 10.01 -30.06
CA GLY A 189 16.18 11.29 -29.56
C GLY A 189 15.26 11.22 -28.34
N ASP A 190 14.16 11.97 -28.38
CA ASP A 190 13.21 12.09 -27.27
C ASP A 190 12.53 10.77 -26.89
N GLU A 191 12.28 9.90 -27.88
CA GLU A 191 11.67 8.59 -27.64
C GLU A 191 12.64 7.70 -26.84
N LEU A 192 13.93 7.72 -27.20
CA LEU A 192 14.97 7.04 -26.44
C LEU A 192 15.06 7.58 -25.02
N ALA A 193 15.08 8.91 -24.85
CA ALA A 193 15.14 9.56 -23.54
C ALA A 193 13.94 9.19 -22.67
N PHE A 194 12.73 9.15 -23.24
CA PHE A 194 11.52 8.72 -22.56
C PHE A 194 11.64 7.28 -22.02
N TYR A 195 11.97 6.31 -22.88
CA TYR A 195 12.04 4.91 -22.46
C TYR A 195 13.22 4.64 -21.52
N GLN A 196 14.35 5.32 -21.68
CA GLN A 196 15.46 5.22 -20.72
C GLN A 196 15.03 5.70 -19.31
N ARG A 197 14.28 6.80 -19.21
CA ARG A 197 13.71 7.26 -17.93
C ARG A 197 12.73 6.24 -17.36
N ALA A 198 11.82 5.71 -18.17
CA ALA A 198 10.83 4.71 -17.74
C ALA A 198 11.50 3.42 -17.21
N ILE A 199 12.52 2.91 -17.92
CA ILE A 199 13.29 1.72 -17.51
C ILE A 199 14.05 1.99 -16.19
N ARG A 200 14.65 3.18 -16.04
CA ARG A 200 15.34 3.56 -14.79
C ARG A 200 14.37 3.65 -13.62
N LYS A 201 13.20 4.28 -13.79
CA LYS A 201 12.14 4.34 -12.77
C LYS A 201 11.73 2.93 -12.34
N GLN A 202 11.46 2.03 -13.28
CA GLN A 202 11.11 0.64 -12.99
C GLN A 202 12.21 -0.12 -12.23
N LYS A 203 13.48 0.11 -12.58
CA LYS A 203 14.62 -0.46 -11.83
C LYS A 203 14.72 0.11 -10.42
N LYS A 204 14.53 1.43 -10.23
CA LYS A 204 14.56 2.07 -8.92
C LYS A 204 13.48 1.47 -8.00
N THR A 205 12.23 1.40 -8.46
CA THR A 205 11.13 0.76 -7.72
C THR A 205 11.44 -0.70 -7.38
N LYS A 206 12.02 -1.46 -8.32
CA LYS A 206 12.41 -2.86 -8.08
C LYS A 206 13.57 -3.00 -7.09
N THR A 207 14.54 -2.08 -7.10
CA THR A 207 15.67 -2.06 -6.18
C THR A 207 15.24 -1.62 -4.78
N MET A 208 14.33 -0.65 -4.66
CA MET A 208 13.77 -0.23 -3.39
C MET A 208 12.91 -1.33 -2.75
N ASN A 209 12.15 -2.08 -3.55
CA ASN A 209 11.44 -3.27 -3.07
C ASN A 209 12.33 -4.49 -2.79
N ARG A 210 13.61 -4.53 -3.24
CA ARG A 210 14.52 -5.68 -3.06
C ARG A 210 15.55 -5.52 -1.93
N LYS A 211 15.73 -4.32 -1.34
CA LYS A 211 16.92 -4.05 -0.52
C LYS A 211 16.72 -3.91 0.98
N GLN A 212 15.52 -3.68 1.51
CA GLN A 212 15.37 -3.68 2.97
C GLN A 212 14.96 -5.08 3.45
N PRO A 213 15.80 -5.75 4.28
CA PRO A 213 15.35 -6.91 5.01
C PRO A 213 14.13 -6.48 5.84
N THR A 214 13.13 -7.34 5.90
CA THR A 214 11.96 -7.13 6.73
C THR A 214 11.76 -8.35 7.60
N GLU A 215 11.08 -8.15 8.71
CA GLU A 215 10.75 -9.21 9.63
C GLU A 215 9.26 -9.14 9.97
N LYS A 216 8.64 -10.31 10.13
CA LYS A 216 7.25 -10.43 10.54
C LYS A 216 7.10 -9.91 11.96
N THR A 217 6.14 -9.02 12.16
CA THR A 217 5.80 -8.42 13.47
C THR A 217 4.30 -8.57 13.73
N THR A 218 3.95 -8.90 14.97
CA THR A 218 2.55 -9.04 15.41
C THR A 218 2.09 -7.80 16.16
N LEU A 219 0.97 -7.21 15.73
CA LEU A 219 0.37 -6.01 16.30
C LEU A 219 -1.04 -6.30 16.83
N LEU A 220 -1.33 -5.92 18.07
CA LEU A 220 -2.68 -5.89 18.62
C LEU A 220 -3.24 -4.47 18.51
N LEU A 221 -4.42 -4.33 17.91
CA LEU A 221 -5.04 -3.03 17.62
C LEU A 221 -6.35 -2.90 18.40
N LEU A 222 -6.50 -1.76 19.07
CA LEU A 222 -7.63 -1.38 19.91
C LEU A 222 -8.02 0.08 19.64
N SER A 223 -9.27 0.41 19.89
CA SER A 223 -9.79 1.79 19.93
C SER A 223 -11.13 1.81 20.67
N ASP A 224 -11.55 2.99 21.13
CA ASP A 224 -12.90 3.23 21.65
C ASP A 224 -13.25 2.28 22.82
N THR A 225 -12.32 2.11 23.75
CA THR A 225 -12.53 1.25 24.92
C THR A 225 -13.38 1.94 25.98
N HIS A 226 -13.35 3.28 26.06
CA HIS A 226 -14.17 4.06 26.99
C HIS A 226 -14.13 3.52 28.43
N THR A 227 -12.92 3.28 28.95
CA THR A 227 -12.68 2.73 30.29
C THR A 227 -13.13 1.27 30.49
N LEU A 228 -13.69 0.61 29.49
CA LEU A 228 -13.99 -0.82 29.57
C LEU A 228 -12.69 -1.61 29.66
N THR A 229 -12.68 -2.61 30.53
CA THR A 229 -11.59 -3.58 30.64
C THR A 229 -11.97 -4.87 29.91
N PRO A 230 -10.99 -5.65 29.42
CA PRO A 230 -11.23 -7.00 28.91
C PRO A 230 -12.03 -7.81 29.94
N GLN A 231 -13.07 -8.50 29.47
CA GLN A 231 -13.98 -9.26 30.32
C GLN A 231 -13.53 -10.72 30.42
N PRO A 232 -13.69 -11.39 31.58
CA PRO A 232 -13.40 -12.81 31.67
C PRO A 232 -14.29 -13.60 30.70
N PRO A 233 -13.77 -14.67 30.08
CA PRO A 233 -14.55 -15.47 29.15
C PRO A 233 -15.65 -16.18 29.94
N THR A 234 -16.90 -15.99 29.54
CA THR A 234 -18.03 -16.66 30.20
C THR A 234 -17.92 -18.18 29.98
N SER A 235 -17.77 -18.95 31.05
CA SER A 235 -17.64 -20.41 30.99
C SER A 235 -18.95 -21.09 30.54
N SER A 236 -19.14 -21.25 29.22
CA SER A 236 -20.04 -22.18 28.50
C SER A 236 -21.56 -22.19 28.82
N PRO A 237 -22.40 -22.56 27.82
CA PRO A 237 -23.84 -22.70 27.99
C PRO A 237 -24.15 -24.02 28.72
N SER A 238 -24.47 -23.98 30.01
CA SER A 238 -24.95 -25.16 30.72
C SER A 238 -26.44 -25.38 30.44
N SER A 239 -26.74 -26.44 29.70
CA SER A 239 -28.02 -27.15 29.80
C SER A 239 -28.17 -27.71 31.22
N SER A 240 -28.96 -27.04 32.07
CA SER A 240 -29.79 -27.59 33.16
C SER A 240 -29.94 -26.60 34.31
N SER A 241 -31.15 -26.06 34.48
CA SER A 241 -31.70 -25.80 35.82
C SER A 241 -33.21 -25.60 35.73
N SER A 242 -33.93 -26.43 36.48
CA SER A 242 -35.35 -26.27 36.81
C SER A 242 -35.57 -25.00 37.65
N PRO A 243 -36.81 -24.48 37.72
CA PRO A 243 -37.07 -23.10 38.10
C PRO A 243 -37.10 -22.92 39.62
N SER A 244 -36.33 -21.96 40.13
CA SER A 244 -36.59 -21.37 41.44
C SER A 244 -37.03 -19.92 41.27
N SER A 245 -38.15 -19.62 41.90
CA SER A 245 -38.91 -18.38 41.83
C SER A 245 -38.28 -17.28 42.66
N SER A 246 -37.86 -16.18 42.01
CA SER A 246 -37.97 -14.84 42.60
C SER A 246 -37.89 -13.78 41.50
N HIS A 247 -38.83 -12.84 41.56
CA HIS A 247 -39.04 -11.79 40.57
C HIS A 247 -37.86 -10.82 40.44
N SER A 248 -37.24 -10.75 39.25
CA SER A 248 -36.73 -9.48 38.72
C SER A 248 -36.65 -9.52 37.18
N ARG A 249 -37.51 -8.69 36.58
CA ARG A 249 -37.57 -8.12 35.22
C ARG A 249 -36.62 -8.70 34.14
N ASP A 250 -37.26 -9.35 33.17
CA ASP A 250 -36.88 -9.54 31.76
C ASP A 250 -35.55 -8.90 31.31
N HIS A 251 -34.50 -9.71 31.23
CA HIS A 251 -33.31 -9.37 30.47
C HIS A 251 -33.57 -9.69 28.99
N ASP A 252 -33.64 -8.63 28.19
CA ASP A 252 -33.77 -8.69 26.72
C ASP A 252 -32.67 -9.56 26.10
N SER A 253 -33.06 -10.58 25.34
CA SER A 253 -32.21 -11.59 24.70
C SER A 253 -31.55 -11.10 23.40
N SER A 254 -31.48 -9.79 23.19
CA SER A 254 -31.08 -9.15 21.94
C SER A 254 -29.61 -8.68 21.89
N THR A 255 -28.91 -8.58 23.03
CA THR A 255 -27.52 -8.08 23.07
C THR A 255 -26.52 -9.21 22.81
N PRO A 256 -25.67 -9.11 21.76
CA PRO A 256 -24.67 -10.12 21.47
C PRO A 256 -23.63 -10.22 22.60
N PRO A 257 -23.02 -11.41 22.81
CA PRO A 257 -22.02 -11.61 23.86
C PRO A 257 -20.80 -10.70 23.65
N PRO A 258 -20.12 -10.29 24.74
CA PRO A 258 -18.92 -9.48 24.63
C PRO A 258 -17.81 -10.23 23.88
N ALA A 259 -17.00 -9.50 23.11
CA ALA A 259 -15.86 -10.04 22.38
C ALA A 259 -14.52 -9.41 22.78
N PHE A 260 -14.56 -8.39 23.66
CA PHE A 260 -13.38 -7.85 24.33
C PHE A 260 -13.07 -8.68 25.58
N LEU A 261 -12.30 -9.75 25.40
CA LEU A 261 -12.11 -10.78 26.42
C LEU A 261 -10.69 -10.79 26.98
N ASP A 262 -10.57 -11.20 28.24
CA ASP A 262 -9.33 -11.52 28.93
C ASP A 262 -9.00 -13.02 28.77
N PRO A 263 -7.72 -13.42 28.62
CA PRO A 263 -6.59 -12.56 28.34
C PRO A 263 -6.67 -11.96 26.94
N LEU A 264 -6.13 -10.75 26.79
CA LEU A 264 -5.88 -10.17 25.47
C LEU A 264 -4.82 -10.99 24.72
N PRO A 265 -4.94 -11.15 23.39
CA PRO A 265 -3.96 -11.88 22.61
C PRO A 265 -2.57 -11.25 22.69
N ALA A 266 -1.55 -12.08 22.90
CA ALA A 266 -0.16 -11.61 22.92
C ALA A 266 0.26 -11.01 21.58
N ALA A 267 0.97 -9.88 21.65
CA ALA A 267 1.54 -9.18 20.50
C ALA A 267 2.85 -8.51 20.87
N GLU A 268 3.65 -8.14 19.87
CA GLU A 268 4.92 -7.42 20.08
C GLU A 268 4.68 -5.94 20.27
N ILE A 269 3.69 -5.40 19.53
CA ILE A 269 3.25 -4.01 19.58
C ILE A 269 1.75 -3.99 19.89
N LEU A 270 1.31 -3.16 20.82
CA LEU A 270 -0.09 -2.83 21.04
C LEU A 270 -0.33 -1.39 20.59
N ILE A 271 -1.41 -1.14 19.85
CA ILE A 271 -1.82 0.19 19.40
C ILE A 271 -3.22 0.49 19.92
N HIS A 272 -3.41 1.63 20.59
CA HIS A 272 -4.72 2.16 20.96
C HIS A 272 -5.00 3.48 20.22
N ALA A 273 -6.00 3.49 19.33
CA ALA A 273 -6.29 4.58 18.40
C ALA A 273 -7.33 5.61 18.92
N GLY A 274 -7.20 6.01 20.19
CA GLY A 274 -8.08 7.01 20.81
C GLY A 274 -9.25 6.43 21.60
N ASP A 275 -9.93 7.32 22.33
CA ASP A 275 -11.06 7.05 23.22
C ASP A 275 -10.76 5.97 24.26
N LEU A 276 -9.70 6.23 25.02
CA LEU A 276 -9.26 5.41 26.16
C LEU A 276 -10.26 5.49 27.32
N THR A 277 -10.90 6.63 27.47
CA THR A 277 -11.75 7.00 28.60
C THR A 277 -13.14 7.43 28.13
N LYS A 278 -14.08 7.61 29.08
CA LYS A 278 -15.43 8.12 28.76
C LYS A 278 -15.44 9.63 28.75
N VAL A 279 -14.82 10.23 29.76
CA VAL A 279 -14.80 11.68 29.97
C VAL A 279 -13.48 12.11 30.61
N SER A 280 -12.41 11.32 30.51
CA SER A 280 -11.06 11.73 30.92
C SER A 280 -10.88 11.99 32.42
N ARG A 281 -11.58 11.21 33.26
CA ARG A 281 -11.37 11.24 34.73
C ARG A 281 -10.09 10.49 35.11
N ARG A 282 -9.44 10.90 36.21
CA ARG A 282 -8.21 10.24 36.67
C ARG A 282 -8.38 8.74 36.89
N HIS A 283 -9.47 8.32 37.53
CA HIS A 283 -9.74 6.90 37.77
C HIS A 283 -9.93 6.12 36.46
N GLU A 284 -10.51 6.75 35.42
CA GLU A 284 -10.68 6.15 34.09
C GLU A 284 -9.30 5.89 33.45
N HIS A 285 -8.40 6.87 33.52
CA HIS A 285 -7.02 6.69 33.05
C HIS A 285 -6.27 5.59 33.82
N LEU A 286 -6.43 5.53 35.15
CA LEU A 286 -5.80 4.49 35.96
C LEU A 286 -6.32 3.09 35.61
N THR A 287 -7.63 2.95 35.36
CA THR A 287 -8.23 1.70 34.87
C THR A 287 -7.69 1.31 33.49
N THR A 288 -7.57 2.25 32.56
CA THR A 288 -7.01 1.94 31.24
C THR A 288 -5.53 1.58 31.32
N LEU A 289 -4.74 2.30 32.13
CA LEU A 289 -3.33 2.00 32.36
C LEU A 289 -3.12 0.64 33.02
N SER A 290 -4.04 0.14 33.85
CA SER A 290 -3.86 -1.13 34.55
C SER A 290 -3.76 -2.32 33.59
N TYR A 291 -4.68 -2.43 32.61
CA TYR A 291 -4.64 -3.52 31.62
C TYR A 291 -3.58 -3.28 30.54
N LEU A 292 -3.25 -2.03 30.21
CA LEU A 292 -2.14 -1.72 29.31
C LEU A 292 -0.79 -2.12 29.93
N LYS A 293 -0.61 -1.92 31.24
CA LYS A 293 0.59 -2.34 31.98
C LYS A 293 0.68 -3.86 32.10
N SER A 294 -0.43 -4.57 32.28
CA SER A 294 -0.43 -6.03 32.39
C SER A 294 -0.16 -6.75 31.06
N HIS A 295 -0.41 -6.10 29.91
CA HIS A 295 -0.19 -6.70 28.61
C HIS A 295 1.30 -6.95 28.30
N PRO A 296 1.69 -8.09 27.71
CA PRO A 296 3.11 -8.46 27.50
C PRO A 296 3.82 -7.70 26.36
N ALA A 297 3.09 -6.92 25.54
CA ALA A 297 3.70 -6.17 24.43
C ALA A 297 4.83 -5.24 24.91
N ARG A 298 5.94 -5.20 24.16
CA ARG A 298 7.12 -4.40 24.53
C ARG A 298 6.91 -2.93 24.25
N LEU A 299 6.13 -2.62 23.22
CA LEU A 299 5.77 -1.27 22.82
C LEU A 299 4.24 -1.14 22.78
N LYS A 300 3.69 -0.18 23.54
CA LYS A 300 2.27 0.16 23.55
C LYS A 300 2.13 1.62 23.11
N LEU A 301 1.67 1.82 21.88
CA LEU A 301 1.45 3.15 21.31
C LEU A 301 0.02 3.57 21.56
N VAL A 302 -0.15 4.77 22.12
CA VAL A 302 -1.47 5.28 22.49
C VAL A 302 -1.61 6.71 21.97
N ILE A 303 -2.69 6.98 21.25
CA ILE A 303 -3.13 8.36 20.98
C ILE A 303 -4.42 8.62 21.76
N PRO A 304 -4.68 9.86 22.19
CA PRO A 304 -5.97 10.24 22.74
C PRO A 304 -7.02 10.42 21.63
N GLY A 305 -8.29 10.23 21.98
CA GLY A 305 -9.46 10.55 21.14
C GLY A 305 -10.29 11.70 21.71
N ASN A 306 -11.46 11.96 21.13
CA ASN A 306 -12.28 13.10 21.50
C ASN A 306 -12.87 12.98 22.92
N HIS A 307 -13.00 11.76 23.46
CA HIS A 307 -13.44 11.51 24.83
C HIS A 307 -12.34 11.75 25.88
N ASP A 308 -11.07 11.74 25.48
CA ASP A 308 -9.92 11.94 26.36
C ASP A 308 -9.60 13.43 26.55
N ILE A 309 -10.64 14.17 26.97
CA ILE A 309 -10.70 15.64 26.97
C ILE A 309 -9.58 16.33 27.75
N THR A 310 -8.97 15.69 28.75
CA THR A 310 -7.86 16.30 29.51
C THR A 310 -6.54 16.30 28.74
N PHE A 311 -6.43 15.58 27.61
CA PHE A 311 -5.24 15.68 26.76
C PHE A 311 -5.29 16.85 25.77
N ASP A 312 -6.46 17.47 25.59
CA ASP A 312 -6.63 18.74 24.87
C ASP A 312 -6.79 19.87 25.88
N ALA A 313 -5.66 20.30 26.47
CA ALA A 313 -5.66 21.30 27.55
C ALA A 313 -6.39 22.61 27.16
N PRO A 314 -6.18 23.20 25.96
CA PRO A 314 -6.93 24.38 25.53
C PRO A 314 -8.45 24.15 25.51
N TYR A 315 -8.91 23.01 24.99
CA TYR A 315 -10.33 22.66 25.02
C TYR A 315 -10.83 22.44 26.45
N TYR A 316 -10.07 21.76 27.30
CA TYR A 316 -10.46 21.46 28.68
C TYR A 316 -10.65 22.72 29.51
N GLU A 317 -9.71 23.65 29.43
CA GLU A 317 -9.76 24.96 30.10
C GLU A 317 -10.93 25.80 29.61
N ALA A 318 -11.18 25.83 28.30
CA ALA A 318 -12.24 26.65 27.71
C ALA A 318 -13.65 26.07 27.93
N LEU A 319 -13.84 24.75 27.74
CA LEU A 319 -15.16 24.12 27.68
C LEU A 319 -15.21 22.75 28.37
N GLY A 320 -14.20 21.90 28.19
CA GLY A 320 -14.23 20.49 28.60
C GLY A 320 -14.48 20.28 30.09
N HIS A 321 -13.93 21.14 30.96
CA HIS A 321 -14.12 21.06 32.41
C HIS A 321 -15.59 21.19 32.85
N HIS A 322 -16.47 21.80 32.05
CA HIS A 322 -17.91 21.86 32.34
C HIS A 322 -18.56 20.47 32.30
N ARG A 323 -18.06 19.56 31.47
CA ARG A 323 -18.54 18.17 31.39
C ARG A 323 -18.28 17.41 32.70
N HIS A 324 -17.22 17.77 33.44
CA HIS A 324 -16.96 17.26 34.79
C HIS A 324 -17.87 17.84 35.87
N ARG A 325 -18.38 19.06 35.69
CA ARG A 325 -19.21 19.76 36.69
C ARG A 325 -20.68 19.39 36.60
N ASN A 326 -21.21 19.25 35.39
CA ASN A 326 -22.65 19.18 35.17
C ASN A 326 -23.21 17.75 35.01
N ARG A 327 -22.39 16.70 35.16
CA ARG A 327 -22.79 15.29 34.89
C ARG A 327 -23.61 15.17 33.60
N THR A 328 -23.21 15.88 32.55
CA THR A 328 -23.80 15.73 31.21
C THR A 328 -23.20 14.48 30.57
N ASP A 329 -23.43 13.33 31.20
CA ASP A 329 -23.15 12.03 30.61
C ASP A 329 -24.20 11.84 29.52
N HIS A 330 -23.86 12.15 28.27
CA HIS A 330 -24.76 11.85 27.14
C HIS A 330 -24.82 10.36 26.82
N THR A 331 -24.19 9.51 27.63
CA THR A 331 -24.28 8.06 27.57
C THR A 331 -24.45 7.51 28.98
N ALA A 332 -25.56 6.81 29.19
CA ALA A 332 -25.95 6.22 30.45
C ALA A 332 -24.81 5.39 31.09
N PRO A 333 -24.79 5.22 32.44
CA PRO A 333 -23.83 4.33 33.10
C PRO A 333 -23.94 2.93 32.50
N SER A 334 -22.84 2.45 31.90
CA SER A 334 -22.73 1.05 31.47
C SER A 334 -22.85 0.16 32.71
N ALA A 335 -23.91 -0.64 32.74
CA ALA A 335 -24.30 -1.50 33.86
C ALA A 335 -23.45 -2.78 34.01
N THR A 336 -22.26 -2.86 33.40
CA THR A 336 -21.50 -4.13 33.28
C THR A 336 -20.04 -4.07 33.70
N ALA A 337 -19.54 -2.99 34.28
CA ALA A 337 -18.24 -3.03 34.95
C ALA A 337 -18.36 -3.86 36.25
N SER A 338 -17.74 -5.04 36.30
CA SER A 338 -17.67 -5.84 37.51
C SER A 338 -16.93 -5.04 38.61
N ALA A 339 -17.50 -5.01 39.81
CA ALA A 339 -17.03 -4.21 40.94
C ALA A 339 -15.59 -4.53 41.41
N ALA A 340 -14.95 -5.55 40.86
CA ALA A 340 -13.64 -6.04 41.28
C ALA A 340 -12.45 -5.28 40.67
N ASN A 341 -12.62 -4.56 39.54
CA ASN A 341 -11.51 -3.90 38.81
C ASN A 341 -11.65 -2.37 38.70
N ILE A 342 -12.60 -1.76 39.40
CA ILE A 342 -12.75 -0.31 39.46
C ILE A 342 -11.85 0.19 40.59
N SER A 343 -10.89 1.07 40.28
CA SER A 343 -10.28 1.92 41.31
C SER A 343 -11.42 2.60 42.07
N SER A 344 -11.52 2.37 43.38
CA SER A 344 -12.64 2.76 44.26
C SER A 344 -12.97 4.27 44.32
N GLY A 345 -12.36 5.09 43.47
CA GLY A 345 -12.64 6.52 43.34
C GLY A 345 -14.00 6.76 42.67
N LYS A 346 -15.04 6.94 43.48
CA LYS A 346 -16.21 7.69 43.02
C LYS A 346 -15.75 9.12 42.70
N ALA A 347 -16.09 9.62 41.51
CA ALA A 347 -15.84 11.02 41.18
C ALA A 347 -16.65 11.92 42.13
N GLU A 348 -15.96 12.73 42.94
CA GLU A 348 -16.61 13.74 43.77
C GLU A 348 -17.19 14.84 42.86
N PRO A 349 -18.49 15.19 43.00
CA PRO A 349 -19.11 16.24 42.19
C PRO A 349 -18.33 17.56 42.31
N GLY A 350 -17.92 18.12 41.17
CA GLY A 350 -17.21 19.41 41.11
C GLY A 350 -15.69 19.34 41.18
N GLN A 351 -15.09 18.16 41.44
CA GLN A 351 -13.64 17.98 41.34
C GLN A 351 -13.20 18.11 39.87
N LEU A 352 -12.27 19.01 39.62
CA LEU A 352 -11.62 19.17 38.32
C LEU A 352 -10.32 18.37 38.30
N GLU A 353 -10.05 17.74 37.16
CA GLU A 353 -8.77 17.13 36.87
C GLU A 353 -7.77 18.19 36.39
N ASP A 354 -6.49 17.94 36.64
CA ASP A 354 -5.37 18.70 36.09
C ASP A 354 -4.85 17.98 34.82
N PRO A 355 -4.99 18.58 33.62
CA PRO A 355 -4.44 18.05 32.36
C PRO A 355 -2.98 17.62 32.43
N GLU A 356 -2.13 18.36 33.14
CA GLU A 356 -0.71 18.01 33.28
C GLU A 356 -0.51 16.76 34.11
N GLU A 357 -1.22 16.63 35.24
CA GLU A 357 -1.13 15.44 36.08
C GLU A 357 -1.60 14.19 35.33
N ILE A 358 -2.69 14.30 34.58
CA ILE A 358 -3.17 13.19 33.75
C ILE A 358 -2.13 12.83 32.70
N ARG A 359 -1.54 13.82 32.02
CA ARG A 359 -0.47 13.58 31.05
C ARG A 359 0.74 12.88 31.68
N ARG A 360 1.12 13.27 32.91
CA ARG A 360 2.21 12.64 33.67
C ARG A 360 1.96 11.15 33.98
N LEU A 361 0.71 10.69 34.06
CA LEU A 361 0.40 9.26 34.21
C LEU A 361 0.91 8.41 33.04
N TYR A 362 0.97 8.99 31.82
CA TYR A 362 1.42 8.31 30.61
C TYR A 362 2.86 8.63 30.21
N THR A 363 3.40 9.76 30.69
CA THR A 363 4.77 10.20 30.40
C THR A 363 5.75 9.94 31.56
N GLY A 364 5.27 9.34 32.66
CA GLY A 364 6.08 8.99 33.81
C GLY A 364 6.88 7.69 33.64
N PRO A 365 7.89 7.45 34.51
CA PRO A 365 8.76 6.27 34.43
C PRO A 365 8.00 4.94 34.42
N GLU A 366 6.98 4.81 35.28
CA GLU A 366 6.19 3.57 35.40
C GLU A 366 5.49 3.19 34.08
N ALA A 367 4.92 4.18 33.38
CA ALA A 367 4.30 3.95 32.07
C ALA A 367 5.36 3.59 31.02
N TRP A 368 6.51 4.27 31.05
CA TRP A 368 7.58 4.05 30.08
C TRP A 368 8.25 2.69 30.21
N GLU A 369 8.51 2.25 31.45
CA GLU A 369 9.03 0.92 31.80
C GLU A 369 8.04 -0.18 31.41
N ALA A 370 6.74 0.07 31.56
CA ALA A 370 5.69 -0.79 31.04
C ALA A 370 5.55 -0.76 29.50
N GLY A 371 6.37 0.03 28.78
CA GLY A 371 6.39 0.12 27.32
C GLY A 371 5.35 1.07 26.72
N ILE A 372 4.62 1.84 27.53
CA ILE A 372 3.57 2.76 27.09
C ILE A 372 4.18 4.05 26.55
N ARG A 373 3.70 4.51 25.40
CA ARG A 373 4.09 5.76 24.74
C ARG A 373 2.84 6.51 24.27
N LEU A 374 2.56 7.63 24.94
CA LEU A 374 1.54 8.59 24.50
C LEU A 374 2.08 9.41 23.34
N LEU A 375 1.43 9.35 22.18
CA LEU A 375 1.86 10.04 20.96
C LEU A 375 1.07 11.32 20.75
N GLY A 376 1.78 12.43 20.53
CA GLY A 376 1.21 13.67 20.01
C GLY A 376 1.08 13.65 18.49
N GLU A 377 0.44 14.67 17.92
CA GLU A 377 0.35 14.81 16.47
C GLU A 377 1.75 14.94 15.83
N GLY A 378 2.02 14.13 14.79
CA GLY A 378 3.29 14.15 14.07
C GLY A 378 3.85 12.77 13.78
N VAL A 379 5.10 12.75 13.28
CA VAL A 379 5.83 11.53 12.95
C VAL A 379 6.72 11.10 14.12
N HIS A 380 6.66 9.83 14.46
CA HIS A 380 7.39 9.19 15.55
C HIS A 380 8.15 7.97 15.01
N GLU A 381 9.35 7.75 15.51
CA GLU A 381 10.18 6.60 15.13
C GLU A 381 10.51 5.75 16.35
N PHE A 382 10.41 4.43 16.18
CA PHE A 382 10.71 3.46 17.22
C PHE A 382 11.64 2.38 16.70
N GLU A 383 12.49 1.87 17.57
CA GLU A 383 13.32 0.70 17.34
C GLU A 383 12.84 -0.46 18.21
N LEU A 384 12.68 -1.63 17.60
CA LEU A 384 12.30 -2.87 18.27
C LEU A 384 13.42 -3.90 18.10
N PRO A 385 13.68 -4.75 19.10
CA PRO A 385 14.60 -5.87 18.92
C PRO A 385 14.03 -6.79 17.85
N GLY A 386 14.81 -7.12 16.82
CA GLY A 386 14.51 -8.16 15.84
C GLY A 386 15.32 -9.43 16.11
N ASN A 387 15.31 -10.34 15.15
CA ASN A 387 16.13 -11.56 15.21
C ASN A 387 17.61 -11.24 14.93
N ASP A 388 18.51 -12.09 15.46
CA ASP A 388 19.97 -12.03 15.22
C ASP A 388 20.62 -10.67 15.56
N GLU A 389 20.26 -10.07 16.71
CA GLU A 389 20.76 -8.76 17.20
C GLU A 389 20.44 -7.55 16.31
N LYS A 390 19.67 -7.72 15.23
CA LYS A 390 19.24 -6.62 14.37
C LYS A 390 18.05 -5.90 14.98
N LYS A 391 17.93 -4.60 14.68
CA LYS A 391 16.79 -3.79 15.12
C LYS A 391 15.77 -3.65 13.99
N ARG A 392 14.48 -3.71 14.32
CA ARG A 392 13.38 -3.34 13.42
C ARG A 392 13.04 -1.88 13.64
N ARG A 393 12.89 -1.11 12.56
CA ARG A 393 12.45 0.29 12.63
C ARG A 393 10.97 0.36 12.32
N LEU A 394 10.27 1.17 13.10
CA LEU A 394 8.87 1.47 12.91
C LEU A 394 8.69 2.98 12.84
N LYS A 395 8.18 3.48 11.70
CA LYS A 395 7.83 4.89 11.53
C LYS A 395 6.32 5.07 11.55
N VAL A 396 5.83 5.86 12.50
CA VAL A 396 4.41 6.04 12.78
C VAL A 396 4.03 7.50 12.62
N TYR A 397 2.98 7.79 11.89
CA TYR A 397 2.31 9.09 11.99
C TYR A 397 1.11 8.97 12.91
N ALA A 398 1.01 9.86 13.89
CA ALA A 398 -0.08 9.91 14.86
C ALA A 398 -0.86 11.23 14.71
N SER A 399 -2.19 11.21 14.86
CA SER A 399 -3.00 12.41 15.07
C SER A 399 -4.32 12.09 15.78
N SER A 400 -4.63 12.83 16.84
CA SER A 400 -5.89 12.75 17.59
C SER A 400 -7.03 13.53 16.94
N TRP A 401 -6.71 14.42 16.01
CA TRP A 401 -7.65 15.39 15.47
C TRP A 401 -8.67 14.75 14.53
N THR A 402 -9.94 15.07 14.71
CA THR A 402 -11.06 14.64 13.85
C THR A 402 -11.93 15.83 13.42
N PRO A 403 -12.60 15.76 12.24
CA PRO A 403 -13.59 16.76 11.89
C PRO A 403 -14.63 16.89 12.99
N GLU A 404 -14.98 18.12 13.36
CA GLU A 404 -15.77 18.42 14.55
C GLU A 404 -17.08 17.63 14.59
N PHE A 405 -17.32 17.04 15.76
CA PHE A 405 -18.54 16.35 16.12
C PHE A 405 -18.94 16.76 17.54
N CYS A 406 -20.14 17.33 17.70
CA CYS A 406 -20.77 17.61 19.00
C CYS A 406 -19.91 18.43 20.00
N GLN A 407 -19.00 19.28 19.52
CA GLN A 407 -18.09 20.11 20.35
C GLN A 407 -17.32 19.29 21.40
N TRP A 408 -16.66 18.22 20.97
CA TRP A 408 -15.72 17.44 21.79
C TRP A 408 -14.26 17.85 21.53
N ALA A 409 -13.34 17.35 22.36
CA ALA A 409 -11.91 17.61 22.24
C ALA A 409 -11.37 17.16 20.87
N PHE A 410 -10.24 17.74 20.45
CA PHE A 410 -9.58 17.43 19.19
C PHE A 410 -10.45 17.65 17.93
N GLY A 411 -11.49 18.47 18.03
CA GLY A 411 -12.35 18.85 16.92
C GLY A 411 -11.77 19.97 16.06
N TYR A 412 -11.95 19.89 14.75
CA TYR A 412 -11.68 21.01 13.83
C TYR A 412 -12.73 21.10 12.73
N GLU A 413 -12.93 22.30 12.18
CA GLU A 413 -13.90 22.51 11.11
C GLU A 413 -13.64 21.61 9.90
N ARG A 414 -14.69 20.95 9.39
CA ARG A 414 -14.58 19.96 8.30
C ARG A 414 -13.92 20.49 7.01
N GLY A 415 -14.00 21.80 6.76
CA GLY A 415 -13.38 22.46 5.60
C GLY A 415 -11.89 22.78 5.75
N VAL A 416 -11.32 22.61 6.94
CA VAL A 416 -9.90 22.92 7.22
C VAL A 416 -9.01 21.74 6.87
N ASP A 417 -8.09 21.95 5.93
CA ASP A 417 -7.11 20.94 5.54
C ASP A 417 -5.91 20.92 6.50
N ARG A 418 -5.94 20.02 7.48
CA ARG A 418 -4.84 19.82 8.43
C ARG A 418 -3.72 18.91 7.92
N PHE A 419 -4.01 18.04 6.97
CA PHE A 419 -3.12 16.94 6.57
C PHE A 419 -2.38 17.19 5.24
N ASN A 420 -2.69 18.29 4.55
CA ASN A 420 -2.10 18.67 3.27
C ASN A 420 -1.71 20.17 3.21
N PRO A 421 -0.82 20.65 4.10
CA PRO A 421 -0.36 22.04 4.11
C PRO A 421 0.43 22.38 2.84
N PRO A 422 0.42 23.66 2.41
CA PRO A 422 1.19 24.11 1.26
C PRO A 422 2.71 23.96 1.49
N ALA A 423 3.45 23.71 0.40
CA ALA A 423 4.88 23.38 0.42
C ALA A 423 5.82 24.43 1.06
N SER A 424 5.31 25.63 1.36
CA SER A 424 6.04 26.72 2.02
C SER A 424 5.88 26.76 3.55
N ALA A 425 5.06 25.88 4.13
CA ALA A 425 4.90 25.80 5.58
C ALA A 425 6.02 24.93 6.20
N PRO A 426 6.63 25.34 7.34
CA PRO A 426 7.61 24.50 8.03
C PRO A 426 6.98 23.16 8.43
N SER A 427 7.69 22.09 8.05
CA SER A 427 7.34 20.67 8.09
C SER A 427 7.26 20.11 9.52
N ALA A 428 6.17 19.39 9.84
CA ALA A 428 6.10 18.37 10.90
C ALA A 428 4.77 17.60 10.94
N SER A 429 3.68 18.18 10.41
CA SER A 429 2.31 17.75 10.76
C SER A 429 1.60 16.87 9.72
N SER A 430 2.24 16.47 8.62
CA SER A 430 1.55 15.78 7.53
C SER A 430 2.10 14.40 7.22
N PRO A 431 1.22 13.42 6.89
CA PRO A 431 1.67 12.15 6.35
C PRO A 431 2.45 12.39 5.05
N GLY A 432 3.78 12.28 5.10
CA GLY A 432 4.66 12.37 3.93
C GLY A 432 5.15 13.77 3.53
N SER A 433 5.40 14.68 4.48
CA SER A 433 6.13 15.93 4.20
C SER A 433 7.64 15.75 4.34
N GLU A 434 8.32 15.30 3.27
CA GLU A 434 9.65 15.77 2.88
C GLU A 434 10.07 15.19 1.52
N GLY A 435 10.38 16.09 0.58
CA GLY A 435 10.78 15.77 -0.79
C GLY A 435 10.66 17.00 -1.69
N LYS A 436 11.68 17.87 -1.68
CA LYS A 436 11.88 18.88 -2.72
C LYS A 436 11.94 18.19 -4.10
N ASP A 437 11.41 18.86 -5.10
CA ASP A 437 11.16 18.44 -6.48
C ASP A 437 9.92 17.56 -6.68
N GLY A 438 9.02 18.07 -7.54
CA GLY A 438 7.79 17.43 -8.05
C GLY A 438 8.02 16.15 -8.86
N THR A 439 8.98 15.33 -8.45
CA THR A 439 9.00 13.91 -8.73
C THR A 439 7.91 13.20 -7.95
N GLU A 440 7.06 12.46 -8.66
CA GLU A 440 6.13 11.43 -8.15
C GLU A 440 6.87 10.25 -7.45
N ASN A 441 7.81 10.55 -6.56
CA ASN A 441 8.57 9.61 -5.75
C ASN A 441 8.13 9.79 -4.29
N GLY A 442 6.87 9.48 -3.99
CA GLY A 442 6.47 9.14 -2.63
C GLY A 442 6.94 7.72 -2.35
N ASP A 443 8.23 7.53 -2.07
CA ASP A 443 8.62 6.37 -1.27
C ASP A 443 8.07 6.67 0.13
N GLY A 444 6.97 5.99 0.46
CA GLY A 444 6.26 6.14 1.73
C GLY A 444 7.19 5.84 2.89
N ASP A 445 7.62 6.91 3.56
CA ASP A 445 8.47 6.89 4.74
C ASP A 445 7.69 6.42 6.00
N ILE A 446 6.35 6.42 5.94
CA ILE A 446 5.49 6.09 7.09
C ILE A 446 4.99 4.65 6.95
N ASP A 447 5.31 3.80 7.93
CA ASP A 447 4.85 2.40 7.96
C ASP A 447 3.39 2.32 8.43
N ILE A 448 3.05 3.05 9.50
CA ILE A 448 1.75 3.02 10.15
C ILE A 448 1.20 4.43 10.33
N VAL A 449 -0.06 4.64 9.97
CA VAL A 449 -0.82 5.83 10.35
C VAL A 449 -1.77 5.43 11.48
N ILE A 450 -1.76 6.19 12.57
CA ILE A 450 -2.70 6.06 13.69
C ILE A 450 -3.46 7.38 13.76
N THR A 451 -4.76 7.34 13.49
CA THR A 451 -5.62 8.50 13.71
C THR A 451 -6.78 8.12 14.59
N HIS A 452 -7.37 9.07 15.30
CA HIS A 452 -8.57 8.75 16.06
C HIS A 452 -9.76 8.47 15.13
N GLY A 453 -10.03 9.39 14.19
CA GLY A 453 -11.11 9.25 13.22
C GLY A 453 -10.71 8.59 11.89
N PRO A 454 -11.69 8.04 11.14
CA PRO A 454 -11.44 7.37 9.86
C PRO A 454 -11.21 8.36 8.70
N PRO A 455 -10.48 7.92 7.65
CA PRO A 455 -10.47 8.62 6.37
C PRO A 455 -11.81 8.45 5.66
N TYR A 456 -12.22 9.46 4.88
CA TYR A 456 -13.49 9.45 4.17
C TYR A 456 -13.65 8.25 3.22
N GLY A 457 -14.80 7.59 3.29
CA GLY A 457 -15.17 6.44 2.46
C GLY A 457 -14.53 5.11 2.87
N ILE A 458 -13.81 5.07 4.00
CA ILE A 458 -13.10 3.88 4.49
C ILE A 458 -13.60 3.56 5.90
N LEU A 459 -14.49 2.56 6.05
CA LEU A 459 -15.00 2.12 7.35
C LEU A 459 -15.55 3.27 8.22
N ASP A 460 -16.21 4.24 7.56
CA ASP A 460 -16.61 5.53 8.14
C ASP A 460 -18.12 5.81 8.04
N GLN A 461 -18.92 4.77 7.80
CA GLN A 461 -20.37 4.91 7.63
C GLN A 461 -21.10 4.82 8.97
N VAL A 462 -21.97 5.78 9.24
CA VAL A 462 -22.82 5.79 10.44
C VAL A 462 -24.20 5.21 10.15
N VAL A 463 -24.84 4.61 11.15
CA VAL A 463 -26.23 4.14 11.04
C VAL A 463 -27.23 5.21 11.50
N PRO A 464 -28.48 5.23 11.01
CA PRO A 464 -29.09 4.29 10.05
C PRO A 464 -28.89 4.69 8.57
N ASN A 465 -28.40 5.90 8.30
CA ASN A 465 -28.42 6.45 6.93
C ASN A 465 -27.22 6.02 6.05
N HIS A 466 -26.27 5.26 6.61
CA HIS A 466 -25.05 4.79 5.92
C HIS A 466 -24.24 5.91 5.26
N VAL A 467 -24.22 7.08 5.89
CA VAL A 467 -23.49 8.25 5.40
C VAL A 467 -22.03 8.14 5.83
N SER A 468 -21.11 8.32 4.89
CA SER A 468 -19.67 8.45 5.17
C SER A 468 -19.37 9.79 5.84
N VAL A 469 -18.83 9.76 7.05
CA VAL A 469 -18.54 10.96 7.85
C VAL A 469 -17.05 11.21 8.06
N GLY A 470 -16.18 10.33 7.53
CA GLY A 470 -14.73 10.41 7.67
C GLY A 470 -14.12 11.67 7.04
N CYS A 471 -12.81 11.84 7.25
CA CYS A 471 -12.10 13.02 6.79
C CYS A 471 -11.56 12.87 5.36
N GLU A 472 -11.99 13.75 4.44
CA GLU A 472 -11.51 13.75 3.06
C GLU A 472 -10.03 14.15 2.96
N HIS A 473 -9.61 15.12 3.77
CA HIS A 473 -8.22 15.60 3.78
C HIS A 473 -7.28 14.51 4.27
N LEU A 474 -7.69 13.73 5.28
CA LEU A 474 -6.98 12.55 5.75
C LEU A 474 -6.89 11.48 4.65
N TYR A 475 -7.99 11.20 3.95
CA TYR A 475 -7.97 10.26 2.82
C TYR A 475 -6.95 10.68 1.74
N ARG A 476 -6.89 11.96 1.37
CA ARG A 476 -5.91 12.49 0.41
C ARG A 476 -4.48 12.33 0.91
N ALA A 477 -4.25 12.59 2.19
CA ALA A 477 -2.93 12.44 2.81
C ALA A 477 -2.48 10.98 2.88
N VAL A 478 -3.37 10.06 3.26
CA VAL A 478 -3.09 8.62 3.30
C VAL A 478 -2.87 8.07 1.88
N LYS A 479 -3.63 8.53 0.88
CA LYS A 479 -3.43 8.18 -0.53
C LYS A 479 -2.06 8.63 -1.06
N ARG A 480 -1.55 9.76 -0.56
CA ARG A 480 -0.19 10.26 -0.84
C ARG A 480 0.87 9.44 -0.12
N ALA A 481 0.72 9.23 1.18
CA ALA A 481 1.70 8.57 2.04
C ALA A 481 1.80 7.05 1.80
N ARG A 482 0.68 6.40 1.45
CA ARG A 482 0.53 4.96 1.19
C ARG A 482 1.16 4.08 2.28
N PRO A 483 0.75 4.24 3.55
CA PRO A 483 1.25 3.43 4.64
C PRO A 483 0.88 1.97 4.45
N ARG A 484 1.58 1.07 5.14
CA ARG A 484 1.24 -0.35 5.15
C ARG A 484 -0.07 -0.59 5.92
N LEU A 485 -0.22 0.11 7.05
CA LEU A 485 -1.37 0.02 7.95
C LEU A 485 -1.89 1.41 8.31
N HIS A 486 -3.21 1.57 8.34
CA HIS A 486 -3.88 2.72 8.95
C HIS A 486 -4.89 2.22 9.98
N VAL A 487 -4.65 2.54 11.25
CA VAL A 487 -5.50 2.17 12.39
C VAL A 487 -6.25 3.39 12.89
N PHE A 488 -7.55 3.22 13.16
CA PHE A 488 -8.43 4.26 13.67
C PHE A 488 -9.65 3.68 14.37
N GLY A 489 -10.51 4.56 14.89
CA GLY A 489 -11.76 4.24 15.58
C GLY A 489 -12.83 5.30 15.36
N HIS A 490 -13.43 5.81 16.44
CA HIS A 490 -14.40 6.92 16.52
C HIS A 490 -15.78 6.64 15.91
N ILE A 491 -15.83 5.91 14.79
CA ILE A 491 -17.09 5.46 14.16
C ILE A 491 -17.30 3.99 14.51
N HIS A 492 -18.05 3.74 15.58
CA HIS A 492 -18.19 2.41 16.19
C HIS A 492 -18.81 1.38 15.23
N GLU A 493 -19.75 1.81 14.39
CA GLU A 493 -20.40 1.00 13.36
C GLU A 493 -19.44 0.55 12.25
N GLY A 494 -18.33 1.27 12.10
CA GLY A 494 -17.33 1.00 11.09
C GLY A 494 -16.37 -0.13 11.44
N TYR A 495 -16.50 -0.77 12.61
CA TYR A 495 -15.61 -1.85 13.05
C TYR A 495 -15.37 -2.88 11.94
N GLY A 496 -14.09 -3.14 11.65
CA GLY A 496 -13.71 -4.04 10.58
C GLY A 496 -12.32 -3.75 10.03
N ALA A 497 -11.92 -4.55 9.03
CA ALA A 497 -10.70 -4.31 8.27
C ALA A 497 -10.96 -4.37 6.77
N MET A 498 -10.25 -3.51 6.03
CA MET A 498 -10.38 -3.38 4.58
C MET A 498 -9.01 -3.18 3.94
N ARG A 499 -8.73 -3.95 2.89
CA ARG A 499 -7.53 -3.80 2.06
C ARG A 499 -7.86 -3.00 0.82
N ARG A 500 -7.06 -1.96 0.52
CA ARG A 500 -7.20 -1.14 -0.68
C ARG A 500 -5.99 -1.26 -1.59
N GLU A 501 -6.24 -1.46 -2.88
CA GLU A 501 -5.22 -1.34 -3.93
C GLU A 501 -5.27 0.07 -4.56
N TRP A 502 -4.20 0.85 -4.39
CA TRP A 502 -4.16 2.25 -4.84
C TRP A 502 -4.19 2.41 -6.37
N SER A 503 -3.72 1.41 -7.11
CA SER A 503 -3.61 1.48 -8.58
C SER A 503 -4.95 1.33 -9.29
N THR A 504 -5.81 0.46 -8.76
CA THR A 504 -7.13 0.12 -9.32
C THR A 504 -8.26 0.82 -8.58
N GLY A 505 -8.03 1.23 -7.33
CA GLY A 505 -9.07 1.70 -6.42
C GLY A 505 -9.95 0.57 -5.88
N ASN A 506 -9.54 -0.69 -6.04
CA ASN A 506 -10.28 -1.84 -5.54
C ASN A 506 -10.17 -1.95 -4.02
N ASP A 507 -11.31 -2.17 -3.38
CA ASP A 507 -11.43 -2.39 -1.95
C ASP A 507 -11.85 -3.85 -1.70
N SER A 508 -11.18 -4.51 -0.77
CA SER A 508 -11.46 -5.89 -0.32
C SER A 508 -11.69 -5.89 1.18
N ILE A 509 -12.92 -6.18 1.61
CA ILE A 509 -13.24 -6.35 3.02
C ILE A 509 -12.58 -7.64 3.53
N ILE A 510 -11.91 -7.56 4.68
CA ILE A 510 -11.32 -8.71 5.35
C ILE A 510 -12.41 -9.40 6.16
N GLN A 511 -12.66 -10.68 5.84
CA GLN A 511 -13.60 -11.51 6.58
C GLN A 511 -12.83 -12.40 7.56
N CYS A 512 -13.25 -12.37 8.83
CA CYS A 512 -12.69 -13.22 9.87
C CYS A 512 -13.59 -14.44 10.13
N ASP A 513 -12.96 -15.54 10.50
CA ASP A 513 -13.63 -16.76 10.92
C ASP A 513 -14.16 -16.60 12.35
N GLN A 514 -15.49 -16.49 12.50
CA GLN A 514 -16.16 -16.18 13.76
C GLN A 514 -15.85 -17.16 14.90
N PRO A 515 -15.94 -18.50 14.70
CA PRO A 515 -15.45 -19.49 15.67
C PRO A 515 -14.03 -19.22 16.14
N ARG A 516 -13.09 -19.02 15.21
CA ARG A 516 -11.68 -18.78 15.52
C ARG A 516 -11.50 -17.46 16.28
N THR A 517 -12.24 -16.41 15.91
CA THR A 517 -12.19 -15.13 16.62
C THR A 517 -12.65 -15.23 18.06
N ARG A 518 -13.65 -16.07 18.34
CA ARG A 518 -14.10 -16.33 19.71
C ARG A 518 -13.11 -17.17 20.50
N GLU A 519 -12.43 -18.11 19.88
CA GLU A 519 -11.42 -18.95 20.52
C GLU A 519 -10.13 -18.17 20.81
N GLU A 520 -9.65 -17.38 19.85
CA GLU A 520 -8.40 -16.60 19.96
C GLU A 520 -8.61 -15.22 20.61
N HIS A 521 -9.85 -14.88 21.00
CA HIS A 521 -10.23 -13.57 21.54
C HIS A 521 -9.87 -12.37 20.62
N CYS A 522 -9.74 -12.59 19.30
CA CYS A 522 -9.38 -11.54 18.34
C CYS A 522 -9.78 -11.83 16.88
N ALA A 523 -9.97 -10.75 16.12
CA ALA A 523 -10.05 -10.78 14.66
C ALA A 523 -8.63 -10.78 14.08
N ARG A 524 -8.23 -11.85 13.39
CA ARG A 524 -6.86 -12.00 12.88
C ARG A 524 -6.76 -11.71 11.38
N VAL A 525 -5.69 -11.03 10.97
CA VAL A 525 -5.30 -10.87 9.57
C VAL A 525 -3.79 -10.98 9.40
N ASP A 526 -3.34 -11.96 8.60
CA ASP A 526 -1.93 -12.11 8.23
C ASP A 526 -1.70 -11.54 6.84
N VAL A 527 -0.95 -10.43 6.77
CA VAL A 527 -0.52 -9.78 5.53
C VAL A 527 1.01 -9.80 5.35
N SER A 528 1.70 -10.65 6.12
CA SER A 528 3.14 -10.86 6.03
C SER A 528 3.55 -11.50 4.71
N LYS A 529 4.85 -11.51 4.40
CA LYS A 529 5.38 -12.10 3.15
C LYS A 529 5.09 -13.59 3.01
N ALA A 530 4.98 -14.30 4.14
CA ALA A 530 4.71 -15.74 4.17
C ALA A 530 3.22 -16.09 4.04
N SER A 531 2.32 -15.10 4.14
CA SER A 531 0.88 -15.32 4.02
C SER A 531 0.46 -15.70 2.59
N MET A 532 -0.75 -16.26 2.43
CA MET A 532 -1.33 -16.52 1.11
C MET A 532 -1.65 -15.24 0.32
N MET A 533 -1.81 -14.10 1.02
CA MET A 533 -2.17 -12.82 0.44
C MET A 533 -1.31 -11.69 1.04
N PRO A 534 0.01 -11.66 0.76
CA PRO A 534 0.91 -10.66 1.32
C PRO A 534 0.52 -9.25 0.87
N LEU A 535 0.68 -8.24 1.75
CA LEU A 535 0.51 -6.84 1.37
C LEU A 535 1.67 -6.38 0.48
N ASN A 536 1.38 -5.61 -0.57
CA ASN A 536 2.40 -4.94 -1.39
C ASN A 536 2.63 -3.50 -0.90
N PRO A 537 3.72 -3.21 -0.17
CA PRO A 537 3.97 -1.88 0.39
C PRO A 537 4.03 -0.81 -0.71
N GLY A 538 3.45 0.36 -0.44
CA GLY A 538 3.36 1.50 -1.38
C GLY A 538 2.38 1.29 -2.55
N GLN A 539 1.80 0.10 -2.71
CA GLN A 539 0.73 -0.20 -3.68
C GLN A 539 -0.60 -0.51 -2.99
N GLU A 540 -0.54 -1.04 -1.78
CA GLU A 540 -1.71 -1.41 -0.98
C GLU A 540 -1.58 -0.92 0.45
N THR A 541 -2.72 -0.64 1.06
CA THR A 541 -2.83 -0.26 2.47
C THR A 541 -3.91 -1.11 3.13
N LEU A 542 -3.62 -1.64 4.32
CA LEU A 542 -4.61 -2.24 5.20
C LEU A 542 -5.20 -1.15 6.11
N PHE A 543 -6.51 -0.97 6.09
CA PHE A 543 -7.25 -0.09 6.97
C PHE A 543 -7.95 -0.92 8.03
N VAL A 544 -7.86 -0.52 9.29
CA VAL A 544 -8.51 -1.20 10.42
C VAL A 544 -9.22 -0.18 11.29
N ASN A 545 -10.55 -0.31 11.36
CA ASN A 545 -11.33 0.33 12.40
C ASN A 545 -11.37 -0.62 13.61
N ALA A 546 -10.67 -0.23 14.68
CA ALA A 546 -10.41 -1.05 15.86
C ALA A 546 -11.38 -0.77 17.02
N SER A 547 -12.53 -0.12 16.77
CA SER A 547 -13.53 0.18 17.80
C SER A 547 -14.00 -1.10 18.49
N VAL A 548 -13.71 -1.22 19.79
CA VAL A 548 -14.10 -2.36 20.62
C VAL A 548 -15.59 -2.33 20.95
N VAL A 549 -16.18 -1.15 20.98
CA VAL A 549 -17.60 -0.96 21.30
C VAL A 549 -18.46 -0.78 20.05
N ASN A 550 -19.77 -0.96 20.23
CA ASN A 550 -20.79 -0.50 19.29
C ASN A 550 -21.36 0.88 19.66
N VAL A 551 -22.37 1.35 18.93
CA VAL A 551 -23.03 2.65 19.18
C VAL A 551 -23.73 2.74 20.54
N GLN A 552 -24.06 1.61 21.16
CA GLN A 552 -24.58 1.54 22.53
C GLN A 552 -23.48 1.35 23.58
N TYR A 553 -22.21 1.50 23.22
CA TYR A 553 -21.05 1.34 24.11
C TYR A 553 -20.90 -0.06 24.73
N HIS A 554 -21.47 -1.08 24.08
CA HIS A 554 -21.26 -2.48 24.47
C HIS A 554 -20.00 -3.06 23.81
N PRO A 555 -19.12 -3.78 24.54
CA PRO A 555 -17.84 -4.29 24.04
C PRO A 555 -18.00 -5.57 23.22
N ILE A 556 -18.72 -5.48 22.11
CA ILE A 556 -19.13 -6.63 21.28
C ILE A 556 -18.13 -6.95 20.17
N ASN A 557 -17.15 -6.07 19.93
CA ASN A 557 -16.15 -6.25 18.88
C ASN A 557 -14.85 -6.80 19.47
N ALA A 558 -14.26 -7.77 18.77
CA ALA A 558 -12.99 -8.35 19.17
C ALA A 558 -11.83 -7.40 18.80
N PRO A 559 -10.74 -7.34 19.57
CA PRO A 559 -9.50 -6.69 19.15
C PRO A 559 -8.98 -7.24 17.81
N TRP A 560 -8.25 -6.43 17.05
CA TRP A 560 -7.61 -6.89 15.81
C TRP A 560 -6.16 -7.34 16.05
N LEU A 561 -5.81 -8.53 15.59
CA LEU A 561 -4.44 -9.03 15.58
C LEU A 561 -3.91 -9.04 14.14
N VAL A 562 -2.98 -8.14 13.84
CA VAL A 562 -2.40 -7.96 12.51
C VAL A 562 -0.98 -8.49 12.49
N GLU A 563 -0.67 -9.32 11.50
CA GLU A 563 0.71 -9.74 11.25
C GLU A 563 1.21 -9.13 9.94
N MET A 564 2.31 -8.39 10.00
CA MET A 564 2.85 -7.67 8.84
C MET A 564 4.37 -7.57 8.90
N GLU A 565 4.98 -7.18 7.78
CA GLU A 565 6.43 -7.02 7.68
C GLU A 565 6.85 -5.59 8.05
N LEU A 566 7.75 -5.45 9.03
CA LEU A 566 8.43 -4.20 9.35
C LEU A 566 9.87 -4.17 8.81
N PRO A 567 10.38 -3.01 8.38
CA PRO A 567 11.77 -2.86 7.96
C PRO A 567 12.78 -3.20 9.08
N VAL A 568 13.82 -3.95 8.74
CA VAL A 568 14.98 -4.20 9.61
C VAL A 568 16.06 -3.17 9.27
N VAL A 569 16.59 -2.51 10.30
CA VAL A 569 17.75 -1.62 10.21
C VAL A 569 18.96 -2.49 9.87
N VAL A 570 19.56 -2.19 8.72
CA VAL A 570 20.89 -2.72 8.38
C VAL A 570 21.85 -1.62 8.75
N ASP A 571 22.72 -1.86 9.72
CA ASP A 571 23.85 -0.96 9.96
C ASP A 571 24.69 -0.96 8.68
N GLU A 572 24.63 0.14 7.92
CA GLU A 572 25.56 0.38 6.83
C GLU A 572 26.91 0.74 7.45
N GLY A 573 27.70 -0.27 7.84
CA GLY A 573 28.97 -0.07 8.53
C GLY A 573 29.89 -1.29 8.60
N SER A 574 30.44 -1.72 7.47
CA SER A 574 31.90 -1.92 7.27
C SER A 574 32.26 -2.07 5.79
#